data_AF-A0A960MBW4-F1
#
_entry.id   AF-A0A960MBW4-F1
#
_cell.length_a   1.000
_cell.length_b   1.000
_cell.length_c   1.000
_cell.angle_alpha   90.00
_cell.angle_beta   90.00
_cell.angle_gamma   90.00
#
_symmetry.space_group_name_H-M   'P 1'
#
loop_
_entity.id
_entity.type
_entity.pdbx_description
1 polymer ?
#
loop_
_entity_poly.entity_id
_entity_poly.type
_entity_poly.pdbx_seq_one_letter_code
_entity_poly.pdbx_strand_id
1 'polypeptide(L)'
;MSSTLQILHGIEPIYDEWRNLWKDVSAGPFLHPGWHEAYLESSPAGTRPEILVVHTGDRLDAVLPLRRDTEGALKYLTAPRSDYDDALIRSGSEFAALDLLSGYLIADRFDLAEVPADSALIASLSERGARTAPAAYCPGIALDENSIADVSNRTSVKRHEKKLAKLGPVVLRPVPAEESSDRLEEMIDQHIARWLASGSESLFFDESNVSFYEKLIGHPHFREFGSFDVLECGDRQAAFHLGLHGAETFIWYKPSFDLNLMSHGPGEVLMKYLIQSAFASGATYFDFTRGNEGFKNRFANAKTRNVRIYHRRPILPRAKAFVLGKGKRVRKILGSTKRRLTPNRHRSQCFFELAPPSILPDLPSPFDHQVGPIDLVAFGAQSRFNPSYVSKDRMRSAVERAKRGDLLLTIRLKETGQIVHFSWLRVDEKGVQGDFALCPLPDANPAGVIFDCWTSPDCRGQGLYPWAIRRLAAEAHSKGLRPWIYCYEDNVASKKGIEKAGIVSTTILSGRVKP
;
A
#
# COMPACT_ATOMS: atom_id res chain seq x y z
N MET A 1 -31.25 25.06 26.33
CA MET A 1 -31.90 24.40 25.17
C MET A 1 -31.58 22.92 25.26
N SER A 2 -32.50 22.02 24.85
CA SER A 2 -32.24 20.57 24.90
C SER A 2 -31.33 20.16 23.74
N SER A 3 -30.33 19.34 24.01
CA SER A 3 -29.51 18.70 22.97
C SER A 3 -30.22 17.45 22.44
N THR A 4 -30.03 17.13 21.17
CA THR A 4 -30.64 15.98 20.49
C THR A 4 -29.61 15.23 19.65
N LEU A 5 -29.76 13.92 19.52
CA LEU A 5 -28.92 13.05 18.71
C LEU A 5 -29.68 12.63 17.44
N GLN A 6 -29.07 12.82 16.27
CA GLN A 6 -29.55 12.36 14.97
C GLN A 6 -28.53 11.41 14.34
N ILE A 7 -29.03 10.49 13.51
CA ILE A 7 -28.21 9.58 12.70
C ILE A 7 -28.40 9.97 11.24
N LEU A 8 -27.31 10.29 10.56
CA LEU A 8 -27.27 10.55 9.13
C LEU A 8 -26.61 9.38 8.38
N HIS A 9 -27.00 9.22 7.12
CA HIS A 9 -26.47 8.19 6.22
C HIS A 9 -25.75 8.79 5.01
N GLY A 10 -25.32 10.04 5.14
CA GLY A 10 -24.54 10.83 4.19
C GLY A 10 -23.88 11.99 4.93
N ILE A 11 -22.84 12.56 4.32
CA ILE A 11 -22.07 13.68 4.87
C ILE A 11 -22.58 15.01 4.32
N GLU A 12 -23.10 14.99 3.09
CA GLU A 12 -23.56 16.14 2.30
C GLU A 12 -24.49 17.09 3.08
N PRO A 13 -25.46 16.61 3.89
CA PRO A 13 -26.37 17.51 4.61
C PRO A 13 -25.72 18.38 5.68
N ILE A 14 -24.53 18.01 6.16
CA ILE A 14 -23.83 18.69 7.26
C ILE A 14 -22.40 19.08 6.90
N TYR A 15 -22.00 18.97 5.62
CA TYR A 15 -20.60 19.11 5.21
C TYR A 15 -20.00 20.45 5.67
N ASP A 16 -20.69 21.56 5.37
CA ASP A 16 -20.20 22.90 5.73
C ASP A 16 -20.23 23.15 7.24
N GLU A 17 -21.27 22.70 7.93
CA GLU A 17 -21.38 22.82 9.39
C GLU A 17 -20.29 22.01 10.10
N TRP A 18 -20.02 20.78 9.65
CA TRP A 18 -18.94 19.95 10.14
C TRP A 18 -17.59 20.62 9.88
N ARG A 19 -17.34 21.12 8.66
CA ARG A 19 -16.10 21.84 8.35
C ARG A 19 -15.90 23.07 9.23
N ASN A 20 -16.96 23.82 9.51
CA ASN A 20 -16.90 24.97 10.43
C ASN A 20 -16.60 24.54 11.87
N LEU A 21 -17.29 23.50 12.36
CA LEU A 21 -17.01 22.93 13.69
C LEU A 21 -15.55 22.44 13.79
N TRP A 22 -15.01 21.82 12.74
CA TRP A 22 -13.62 21.35 12.69
C TRP A 22 -12.62 22.49 12.89
N LYS A 23 -12.89 23.65 12.27
CA LYS A 23 -12.08 24.87 12.47
C LYS A 23 -12.23 25.44 13.86
N ASP A 24 -13.47 25.54 14.36
CA ASP A 24 -13.78 26.13 15.66
C ASP A 24 -13.05 25.45 16.82
N VAL A 25 -12.84 24.13 16.72
CA VAL A 25 -12.17 23.34 17.76
C VAL A 25 -10.74 22.95 17.40
N SER A 26 -10.20 23.49 16.29
CA SER A 26 -8.82 23.23 15.85
C SER A 26 -8.47 21.74 15.74
N ALA A 27 -9.42 20.94 15.23
CA ALA A 27 -9.29 19.49 15.24
C ALA A 27 -8.21 18.95 14.29
N GLY A 28 -7.78 17.71 14.53
CA GLY A 28 -6.83 17.01 13.69
C GLY A 28 -7.37 16.76 12.26
N PRO A 29 -6.48 16.59 11.27
CA PRO A 29 -6.87 16.51 9.85
C PRO A 29 -7.72 15.28 9.50
N PHE A 30 -7.57 14.17 10.24
CA PHE A 30 -8.37 12.96 10.01
C PHE A 30 -9.86 13.14 10.35
N LEU A 31 -10.21 14.20 11.10
CA LEU A 31 -11.59 14.56 11.45
C LEU A 31 -12.22 15.56 10.47
N HIS A 32 -11.49 16.00 9.43
CA HIS A 32 -12.00 16.93 8.43
C HIS A 32 -13.02 16.21 7.52
N PRO A 33 -14.19 16.79 7.20
CA PRO A 33 -15.22 16.10 6.40
C PRO A 33 -14.73 15.67 5.01
N GLY A 34 -13.86 16.45 4.36
CA GLY A 34 -13.26 16.09 3.06
C GLY A 34 -12.41 14.80 3.08
N TRP A 35 -11.84 14.43 4.23
CA TRP A 35 -11.16 13.12 4.37
C TRP A 35 -12.16 11.96 4.29
N HIS A 36 -13.31 12.12 4.96
CA HIS A 36 -14.38 11.13 4.98
C HIS A 36 -15.14 11.06 3.65
N GLU A 37 -15.34 12.19 2.98
CA GLU A 37 -15.95 12.25 1.64
C GLU A 37 -15.08 11.51 0.61
N ALA A 38 -13.77 11.83 0.56
CA ALA A 38 -12.83 11.11 -0.31
C ALA A 38 -12.82 9.59 -0.05
N TYR A 39 -12.96 9.17 1.22
CA TYR A 39 -13.10 7.76 1.57
C TYR A 39 -14.40 7.16 1.05
N LEU A 40 -15.54 7.84 1.20
CA LEU A 40 -16.83 7.34 0.72
C LEU A 40 -16.85 7.21 -0.80
N GLU A 41 -16.30 8.18 -1.52
CA GLU A 41 -16.25 8.17 -2.99
C GLU A 41 -15.37 7.06 -3.57
N SER A 42 -14.32 6.67 -2.85
CA SER A 42 -13.39 5.60 -3.24
C SER A 42 -13.76 4.22 -2.69
N SER A 43 -14.75 4.16 -1.80
CA SER A 43 -15.14 2.91 -1.14
C SER A 43 -15.97 2.02 -2.05
N PRO A 44 -15.90 0.68 -1.88
CA PRO A 44 -16.76 -0.23 -2.62
C PRO A 44 -18.25 0.07 -2.42
N ALA A 45 -19.02 -0.20 -3.48
CA ALA A 45 -20.48 -0.07 -3.46
C ALA A 45 -21.08 -0.80 -2.26
N GLY A 46 -21.84 -0.07 -1.44
CA GLY A 46 -22.50 -0.60 -0.25
C GLY A 46 -21.85 -0.22 1.08
N THR A 47 -20.73 0.51 1.07
CA THR A 47 -20.25 1.20 2.29
C THR A 47 -21.30 2.22 2.71
N ARG A 48 -21.92 2.01 3.87
CA ARG A 48 -22.96 2.90 4.40
C ARG A 48 -22.45 3.63 5.64
N PRO A 49 -22.31 4.97 5.58
CA PRO A 49 -21.99 5.73 6.76
C PRO A 49 -23.17 5.72 7.75
N GLU A 50 -22.82 5.80 9.03
CA GLU A 50 -23.70 6.02 10.17
C GLU A 50 -23.08 7.20 10.94
N ILE A 51 -23.40 8.42 10.53
CA ILE A 51 -22.84 9.64 11.12
C ILE A 51 -23.74 10.04 12.29
N LEU A 52 -23.19 10.01 13.50
CA LEU A 52 -23.91 10.48 14.68
C LEU A 52 -23.68 11.98 14.84
N VAL A 53 -24.77 12.72 15.01
CA VAL A 53 -24.75 14.18 15.02
C VAL A 53 -25.51 14.68 16.24
N VAL A 54 -24.89 15.55 17.03
CA VAL A 54 -25.54 16.19 18.19
C VAL A 54 -25.80 17.65 17.88
N HIS A 55 -27.03 18.09 18.07
CA HIS A 55 -27.43 19.50 17.94
C HIS A 55 -27.99 20.04 19.25
N THR A 56 -27.72 21.31 19.55
CA THR A 56 -28.43 22.09 20.57
C THR A 56 -29.23 23.19 19.90
N GLY A 57 -30.55 23.03 19.82
CA GLY A 57 -31.36 23.81 18.88
C GLY A 57 -30.95 23.48 17.45
N ASP A 58 -30.64 24.51 16.65
CA ASP A 58 -30.19 24.36 15.25
C ASP A 58 -28.66 24.31 15.11
N ARG A 59 -27.90 24.38 16.22
CA ARG A 59 -26.44 24.44 16.18
C ARG A 59 -25.82 23.05 16.28
N LEU A 60 -24.96 22.70 15.32
CA LEU A 60 -24.13 21.51 15.36
C LEU A 60 -23.06 21.58 16.47
N ASP A 61 -23.15 20.64 17.41
CA ASP A 61 -22.28 20.54 18.59
C ASP A 61 -21.36 19.31 18.58
N ALA A 62 -21.74 18.23 17.91
CA ALA A 62 -20.82 17.11 17.74
C ALA A 62 -21.07 16.29 16.48
N VAL A 63 -20.00 15.69 15.95
CA VAL A 63 -20.01 14.72 14.84
C VAL A 63 -19.16 13.51 15.20
N LEU A 64 -19.70 12.31 15.00
CA LEU A 64 -18.96 11.06 15.12
C LEU A 64 -19.22 10.18 13.88
N PRO A 65 -18.27 10.11 12.93
CA PRO A 65 -18.45 9.38 11.68
C PRO A 65 -18.16 7.88 11.85
N LEU A 66 -19.19 7.05 11.70
CA LEU A 66 -19.08 5.59 11.84
C LEU A 66 -19.50 4.85 10.58
N ARG A 67 -19.19 3.55 10.55
CA ARG A 67 -19.80 2.56 9.67
C ARG A 67 -19.94 1.23 10.40
N ARG A 68 -20.75 0.33 9.85
CA ARG A 68 -20.80 -1.05 10.32
C ARG A 68 -19.82 -1.91 9.53
N ASP A 69 -19.11 -2.79 10.23
CA ASP A 69 -18.36 -3.87 9.60
C ASP A 69 -19.29 -5.02 9.16
N THR A 70 -18.70 -6.04 8.54
CA THR A 70 -19.44 -7.22 8.05
C THR A 70 -20.08 -8.05 9.17
N GLU A 71 -19.63 -7.89 10.42
CA GLU A 71 -20.21 -8.53 11.61
C GLU A 71 -21.23 -7.62 12.32
N GLY A 72 -21.50 -6.43 11.77
CA GLY A 72 -22.46 -5.47 12.29
C GLY A 72 -21.94 -4.59 13.42
N ALA A 73 -20.66 -4.68 13.79
CA ALA A 73 -20.06 -3.83 14.81
C ALA A 73 -19.78 -2.43 14.26
N LEU A 74 -19.98 -1.40 15.09
CA LEU A 74 -19.63 -0.04 14.76
C LEU A 74 -18.11 0.15 14.78
N LYS A 75 -17.60 0.78 13.71
CA LYS A 75 -16.22 1.18 13.46
C LYS A 75 -16.21 2.65 13.06
N TYR A 76 -15.09 3.36 13.24
CA TYR A 76 -14.93 4.63 12.55
C TYR A 76 -15.09 4.45 11.04
N LEU A 77 -15.68 5.45 10.40
CA LEU A 77 -16.01 5.40 8.98
C LEU A 77 -14.78 5.03 8.13
N THR A 78 -13.67 5.69 8.38
CA THR A 78 -12.43 5.59 7.60
C THR A 78 -11.47 4.51 8.08
N ALA A 79 -11.79 3.78 9.14
CA ALA A 79 -10.91 2.74 9.68
C ALA A 79 -10.62 1.64 8.64
N PRO A 80 -9.36 1.15 8.54
CA PRO A 80 -8.19 1.50 9.34
C PRO A 80 -7.26 2.56 8.67
N ARG A 81 -7.79 3.40 7.78
CA ARG A 81 -6.98 4.36 6.98
C ARG A 81 -6.63 5.64 7.73
N SER A 82 -7.36 5.98 8.79
CA SER A 82 -7.14 7.14 9.65
C SER A 82 -6.40 6.77 10.93
N ASP A 83 -5.71 7.76 11.49
CA ASP A 83 -5.15 7.74 12.83
C ASP A 83 -5.86 8.81 13.66
N TYR A 84 -5.86 8.67 14.98
CA TYR A 84 -6.41 9.70 15.87
C TYR A 84 -7.91 9.96 15.65
N ASP A 85 -8.65 8.92 15.26
CA ASP A 85 -10.10 9.00 15.07
C ASP A 85 -10.78 9.30 16.43
N ASP A 86 -11.73 10.22 16.45
CA ASP A 86 -12.50 10.58 17.64
C ASP A 86 -13.85 11.23 17.26
N ALA A 87 -14.68 11.55 18.26
CA ALA A 87 -15.79 12.48 18.10
C ALA A 87 -15.26 13.92 18.02
N LEU A 88 -15.72 14.65 17.01
CA LEU A 88 -15.54 16.09 16.95
C LEU A 88 -16.59 16.76 17.82
N ILE A 89 -16.20 17.47 18.88
CA ILE A 89 -17.13 18.03 19.87
C ILE A 89 -16.80 19.51 20.12
N ARG A 90 -17.83 20.36 20.05
CA ARG A 90 -17.73 21.79 20.33
C ARG A 90 -17.34 22.06 21.78
N SER A 91 -16.38 22.95 21.96
CA SER A 91 -15.97 23.44 23.28
C SER A 91 -17.17 23.99 24.07
N GLY A 92 -17.34 23.54 25.31
CA GLY A 92 -18.46 23.89 26.19
C GLY A 92 -19.74 23.07 25.97
N SER A 93 -19.75 22.11 25.04
CA SER A 93 -20.88 21.19 24.79
C SER A 93 -20.55 19.73 25.14
N GLU A 94 -19.40 19.48 25.76
CA GLU A 94 -18.82 18.15 25.97
C GLU A 94 -19.75 17.24 26.76
N PHE A 95 -20.29 17.73 27.88
CA PHE A 95 -21.13 16.91 28.76
C PHE A 95 -22.36 16.34 28.02
N ALA A 96 -23.12 17.20 27.35
CA ALA A 96 -24.33 16.80 26.65
C ALA A 96 -24.03 15.94 25.41
N ALA A 97 -23.00 16.29 24.63
CA ALA A 97 -22.59 15.53 23.46
C ALA A 97 -22.07 14.14 23.84
N LEU A 98 -21.19 14.04 24.84
CA LEU A 98 -20.63 12.77 25.29
C LEU A 98 -21.71 11.87 25.89
N ASP A 99 -22.65 12.39 26.68
CA ASP A 99 -23.76 11.61 27.24
C ASP A 99 -24.58 10.93 26.13
N LEU A 100 -24.96 11.69 25.09
CA LEU A 100 -25.73 11.20 23.95
C LEU A 100 -24.94 10.20 23.09
N LEU A 101 -23.70 10.53 22.72
CA LEU A 101 -22.87 9.68 21.86
C LEU A 101 -22.50 8.37 22.56
N SER A 102 -22.03 8.44 23.81
CA SER A 102 -21.64 7.25 24.58
C SER A 102 -22.86 6.40 24.97
N GLY A 103 -24.01 7.02 25.25
CA GLY A 103 -25.29 6.35 25.47
C GLY A 103 -25.77 5.56 24.25
N TYR A 104 -25.60 6.12 23.05
CA TYR A 104 -25.89 5.41 21.80
C TYR A 104 -24.95 4.23 21.59
N LEU A 105 -23.64 4.45 21.71
CA LEU A 105 -22.61 3.43 21.48
C LEU A 105 -22.73 2.25 22.45
N ILE A 106 -22.93 2.50 23.75
CA ILE A 106 -22.99 1.42 24.76
C ILE A 106 -24.22 0.50 24.60
N ALA A 107 -25.23 0.96 23.88
CA ALA A 107 -26.40 0.17 23.52
C ALA A 107 -26.13 -0.82 22.37
N ASP A 108 -25.00 -0.70 21.67
CA ASP A 108 -24.63 -1.51 20.50
C ASP A 108 -23.25 -2.19 20.68
N ARG A 109 -22.89 -3.06 19.72
CA ARG A 109 -21.53 -3.60 19.59
C ARG A 109 -20.67 -2.60 18.83
N PHE A 110 -19.53 -2.21 19.40
CA PHE A 110 -18.55 -1.36 18.73
C PHE A 110 -17.12 -1.78 19.04
N ASP A 111 -16.21 -1.37 18.16
CA ASP A 111 -14.79 -1.64 18.28
C ASP A 111 -13.99 -0.54 17.56
N LEU A 112 -13.77 0.55 18.28
CA LEU A 112 -13.13 1.77 17.83
C LEU A 112 -11.63 1.68 18.14
N ALA A 113 -10.80 1.71 17.10
CA ALA A 113 -9.35 1.62 17.21
C ALA A 113 -8.71 2.97 16.87
N GLU A 114 -7.43 3.12 17.23
CA GLU A 114 -6.62 4.30 16.91
C GLU A 114 -7.16 5.64 17.47
N VAL A 115 -7.78 5.60 18.65
CA VAL A 115 -8.31 6.80 19.34
C VAL A 115 -7.21 7.43 20.20
N PRO A 116 -7.06 8.77 20.26
CA PRO A 116 -6.12 9.41 21.18
C PRO A 116 -6.36 8.99 22.64
N ALA A 117 -5.30 8.71 23.39
CA ALA A 117 -5.41 8.21 24.76
C ALA A 117 -6.07 9.18 25.76
N ASP A 118 -6.05 10.48 25.44
CA ASP A 118 -6.65 11.59 26.18
C ASP A 118 -8.08 11.96 25.71
N SER A 119 -8.65 11.17 24.79
CA SER A 119 -10.02 11.37 24.30
C SER A 119 -11.07 11.35 25.42
N ALA A 120 -11.92 12.39 25.46
CA ALA A 120 -13.05 12.46 26.38
C ALA A 120 -14.13 11.40 26.07
N LEU A 121 -14.25 10.96 24.80
CA LEU A 121 -15.13 9.86 24.40
C LEU A 121 -14.71 8.55 25.04
N ILE A 122 -13.39 8.28 25.12
CA ILE A 122 -12.84 7.11 25.80
C ILE A 122 -13.22 7.09 27.28
N ALA A 123 -13.05 8.22 27.97
CA ALA A 123 -13.41 8.34 29.38
C ALA A 123 -14.90 8.06 29.59
N SER A 124 -15.77 8.72 28.82
CA SER A 124 -17.23 8.58 28.92
C SER A 124 -17.72 7.16 28.62
N LEU A 125 -17.16 6.49 27.59
CA LEU A 125 -17.50 5.10 27.27
C LEU A 125 -17.00 4.11 28.33
N SER A 126 -15.82 4.36 28.90
CA SER A 126 -15.24 3.50 29.95
C SER A 126 -16.08 3.54 31.23
N GLU A 127 -16.55 4.72 31.63
CA GLU A 127 -17.51 4.88 32.74
C GLU A 127 -18.81 4.08 32.53
N ARG A 128 -19.20 3.88 31.27
CA ARG A 128 -20.37 3.08 30.87
C ARG A 128 -20.08 1.59 30.67
N GLY A 129 -18.88 1.14 31.01
CA GLY A 129 -18.48 -0.28 31.01
C GLY A 129 -17.86 -0.78 29.70
N ALA A 130 -17.48 0.11 28.79
CA ALA A 130 -16.63 -0.25 27.66
C ALA A 130 -15.21 -0.61 28.14
N ARG A 131 -14.50 -1.42 27.35
CA ARG A 131 -13.13 -1.86 27.68
C ARG A 131 -12.12 -1.19 26.78
N THR A 132 -10.96 -0.86 27.32
CA THR A 132 -9.83 -0.34 26.57
C THR A 132 -8.75 -1.40 26.37
N ALA A 133 -7.95 -1.22 25.33
CA ALA A 133 -6.71 -1.95 25.08
C ALA A 133 -5.69 -0.99 24.45
N PRO A 134 -4.38 -1.20 24.66
CA PRO A 134 -3.36 -0.46 23.91
C PRO A 134 -3.52 -0.66 22.40
N ALA A 135 -3.36 0.40 21.61
CA ALA A 135 -3.37 0.33 20.14
C ALA A 135 -1.99 0.62 19.55
N ALA A 136 -1.54 1.87 19.57
CA ALA A 136 -0.31 2.29 18.92
C ALA A 136 0.50 3.32 19.71
N TYR A 137 1.81 3.32 19.48
CA TYR A 137 2.70 4.43 19.87
C TYR A 137 2.85 5.37 18.68
N CYS A 138 2.80 6.67 18.98
CA CYS A 138 2.82 7.74 18.00
C CYS A 138 4.00 8.68 18.30
N PRO A 139 5.18 8.42 17.72
CA PRO A 139 6.35 9.28 17.90
C PRO A 139 6.21 10.61 17.14
N GLY A 140 6.75 11.68 17.69
CA GLY A 140 6.80 12.97 17.02
C GLY A 140 7.86 13.91 17.58
N ILE A 141 7.91 15.13 17.06
CA ILE A 141 8.83 16.19 17.45
C ILE A 141 8.00 17.38 17.96
N ALA A 142 8.16 17.75 19.22
CA ALA A 142 7.79 19.08 19.68
C ALA A 142 8.73 20.09 19.00
N LEU A 143 8.16 20.99 18.21
CA LEU A 143 8.88 21.93 17.36
C LEU A 143 9.18 23.22 18.10
N ASP A 144 10.47 23.54 18.14
CA ASP A 144 11.08 24.78 18.62
C ASP A 144 12.38 25.04 17.84
N GLU A 145 13.00 26.21 18.02
CA GLU A 145 14.24 26.55 17.32
C GLU A 145 15.37 25.52 17.52
N ASN A 146 15.44 24.90 18.72
CA ASN A 146 16.46 23.91 19.06
C ASN A 146 16.26 22.61 18.29
N SER A 147 15.05 22.07 18.25
CA SER A 147 14.70 20.84 17.53
C SER A 147 14.91 20.99 16.02
N ILE A 148 14.62 22.18 15.45
CA ILE A 148 14.91 22.49 14.05
C ILE A 148 16.42 22.49 13.80
N ALA A 149 17.19 23.14 14.69
CA ALA A 149 18.64 23.15 14.62
C ALA A 149 19.21 21.73 14.75
N ASP A 150 18.71 20.91 15.67
CA ASP A 150 19.14 19.53 15.88
C ASP A 150 18.93 18.66 14.65
N VAL A 151 17.74 18.72 14.04
CA VAL A 151 17.45 17.99 12.79
C VAL A 151 18.38 18.45 11.67
N SER A 152 18.57 19.76 11.53
CA SER A 152 19.41 20.36 10.49
C SER A 152 20.91 20.08 10.69
N ASN A 153 21.35 19.93 11.94
CA ASN A 153 22.75 19.73 12.30
C ASN A 153 23.19 18.27 12.31
N ARG A 154 22.27 17.31 12.18
CA ARG A 154 22.59 15.89 12.07
C ARG A 154 23.57 15.61 10.94
N THR A 155 24.65 14.91 11.27
CA THR A 155 25.72 14.58 10.32
C THR A 155 25.20 13.78 9.11
N SER A 156 24.24 12.86 9.32
CA SER A 156 23.65 12.10 8.22
C SER A 156 22.88 13.00 7.26
N VAL A 157 22.04 13.89 7.78
CA VAL A 157 21.23 14.85 7.02
C VAL A 157 22.12 15.76 6.18
N LYS A 158 23.11 16.43 6.81
CA LYS A 158 24.07 17.29 6.09
C LYS A 158 24.82 16.55 4.99
N ARG A 159 25.23 15.30 5.26
CA ARG A 159 25.94 14.46 4.28
C ARG A 159 25.04 14.08 3.11
N HIS A 160 23.80 13.67 3.36
CA HIS A 160 22.82 13.30 2.34
C HIS A 160 22.41 14.50 1.48
N GLU A 161 22.14 15.64 2.11
CA GLU A 161 21.86 16.90 1.42
C GLU A 161 23.02 17.31 0.51
N LYS A 162 24.26 17.27 1.01
CA LYS A 162 25.45 17.56 0.19
C LYS A 162 25.62 16.57 -0.98
N LYS A 163 25.23 15.31 -0.82
CA LYS A 163 25.27 14.32 -1.91
C LYS A 163 24.22 14.64 -2.97
N LEU A 164 22.99 14.94 -2.57
CA LEU A 164 21.92 15.34 -3.51
C LEU A 164 22.28 16.63 -4.23
N ALA A 165 22.80 17.63 -3.52
CA ALA A 165 23.21 18.92 -4.10
C ALA A 165 24.27 18.81 -5.21
N LYS A 166 24.99 17.68 -5.31
CA LYS A 166 25.91 17.41 -6.44
C LYS A 166 25.20 17.03 -7.73
N LEU A 167 23.96 16.56 -7.65
CA LEU A 167 23.13 16.19 -8.80
C LEU A 167 22.32 17.38 -9.32
N GLY A 168 22.12 18.41 -8.50
CA GLY A 168 21.42 19.65 -8.85
C GLY A 168 20.91 20.38 -7.60
N PRO A 169 20.29 21.56 -7.76
CA PRO A 169 19.66 22.29 -6.65
C PRO A 169 18.62 21.43 -5.94
N VAL A 170 18.64 21.42 -4.60
CA VAL A 170 17.68 20.68 -3.78
C VAL A 170 16.60 21.63 -3.25
N VAL A 171 15.36 21.42 -3.68
CA VAL A 171 14.23 22.32 -3.38
C VAL A 171 13.00 21.50 -3.01
N LEU A 172 12.34 21.85 -1.91
CA LEU A 172 11.01 21.35 -1.59
C LEU A 172 9.97 22.28 -2.20
N ARG A 173 9.00 21.74 -2.93
CA ARG A 173 7.89 22.50 -3.53
C ARG A 173 6.55 21.80 -3.32
N PRO A 174 5.46 22.56 -3.13
CA PRO A 174 4.13 21.99 -3.27
C PRO A 174 3.90 21.58 -4.74
N VAL A 175 3.33 20.41 -4.94
CA VAL A 175 2.89 19.95 -6.26
C VAL A 175 1.69 20.79 -6.70
N PRO A 176 1.70 21.39 -7.91
CA PRO A 176 0.55 22.12 -8.44
C PRO A 176 -0.70 21.23 -8.62
N ALA A 177 -1.89 21.81 -8.53
CA ALA A 177 -3.14 21.04 -8.62
C ALA A 177 -3.28 20.35 -9.99
N GLU A 178 -2.88 21.04 -11.05
CA GLU A 178 -2.87 20.58 -12.44
C GLU A 178 -1.90 19.41 -12.69
N GLU A 179 -0.84 19.28 -11.88
CA GLU A 179 0.15 18.18 -11.97
C GLU A 179 -0.15 17.04 -10.99
N SER A 180 -1.13 17.20 -10.10
CA SER A 180 -1.30 16.32 -8.94
C SER A 180 -1.57 14.86 -9.32
N SER A 181 -2.29 14.60 -10.42
CA SER A 181 -2.54 13.24 -10.91
C SER A 181 -1.25 12.55 -11.35
N ASP A 182 -0.48 13.20 -12.22
CA ASP A 182 0.76 12.64 -12.78
C ASP A 182 1.80 12.42 -11.67
N ARG A 183 1.95 13.40 -10.76
CA ARG A 183 2.87 13.27 -9.62
C ARG A 183 2.42 12.21 -8.61
N LEU A 184 1.11 11.99 -8.44
CA LEU A 184 0.61 10.91 -7.60
C LEU A 184 1.01 9.55 -8.19
N GLU A 185 0.93 9.37 -9.51
CA GLU A 185 1.40 8.13 -10.15
C GLU A 185 2.90 7.90 -9.88
N GLU A 186 3.73 8.93 -10.03
CA GLU A 186 5.16 8.84 -9.71
C GLU A 186 5.42 8.50 -8.22
N MET A 187 4.70 9.15 -7.30
CA MET A 187 4.77 8.87 -5.86
C MET A 187 4.39 7.41 -5.57
N ILE A 188 3.32 6.91 -6.20
CA ILE A 188 2.86 5.53 -6.04
C ILE A 188 3.93 4.55 -6.50
N ASP A 189 4.57 4.81 -7.64
CA ASP A 189 5.63 3.96 -8.16
C ASP A 189 6.86 3.95 -7.25
N GLN A 190 7.26 5.11 -6.73
CA GLN A 190 8.32 5.21 -5.71
C GLN A 190 7.95 4.44 -4.43
N HIS A 191 6.70 4.56 -3.99
CA HIS A 191 6.21 3.85 -2.81
C HIS A 191 6.20 2.33 -3.02
N ILE A 192 5.70 1.86 -4.16
CA ILE A 192 5.72 0.44 -4.51
C ILE A 192 7.16 -0.08 -4.51
N ALA A 193 8.07 0.55 -5.26
CA ALA A 193 9.46 0.11 -5.33
C ALA A 193 10.13 0.02 -3.95
N ARG A 194 9.90 1.02 -3.08
CA ARG A 194 10.46 1.06 -1.72
C ARG A 194 9.91 -0.03 -0.80
N TRP A 195 8.61 -0.33 -0.86
CA TRP A 195 8.02 -1.36 -0.02
C TRP A 195 8.46 -2.77 -0.47
N LEU A 196 8.53 -2.99 -1.77
CA LEU A 196 9.09 -4.21 -2.34
C LEU A 196 10.53 -4.44 -1.89
N ALA A 197 11.33 -3.37 -1.89
CA ALA A 197 12.70 -3.36 -1.40
C ALA A 197 12.81 -3.76 0.08
N SER A 198 11.81 -3.48 0.92
CA SER A 198 11.77 -3.91 2.32
C SER A 198 11.10 -5.28 2.53
N GLY A 199 10.81 -6.02 1.46
CA GLY A 199 10.13 -7.31 1.52
C GLY A 199 8.65 -7.24 1.89
N SER A 200 8.04 -6.06 1.80
CA SER A 200 6.65 -5.79 2.17
C SER A 200 5.81 -5.39 0.96
N GLU A 201 4.49 -5.58 1.03
CA GLU A 201 3.59 -5.12 -0.02
C GLU A 201 3.17 -3.66 0.18
N SER A 202 3.18 -2.91 -0.91
CA SER A 202 2.62 -1.56 -0.93
C SER A 202 1.10 -1.60 -0.90
N LEU A 203 0.49 -0.75 -0.09
CA LEU A 203 -0.96 -0.54 -0.08
C LEU A 203 -1.52 -0.14 -1.45
N PHE A 204 -0.70 0.48 -2.31
CA PHE A 204 -1.10 0.92 -3.65
C PHE A 204 -1.22 -0.21 -4.67
N PHE A 205 -1.03 -1.46 -4.26
CA PHE A 205 -1.50 -2.61 -5.04
C PHE A 205 -3.03 -2.74 -5.02
N ASP A 206 -3.71 -2.16 -4.04
CA ASP A 206 -5.17 -2.09 -4.00
C ASP A 206 -5.65 -0.82 -4.74
N GLU A 207 -6.40 -1.00 -5.82
CA GLU A 207 -6.98 0.10 -6.62
C GLU A 207 -7.90 1.00 -5.80
N SER A 208 -8.57 0.48 -4.76
CA SER A 208 -9.39 1.32 -3.87
C SER A 208 -8.55 2.29 -3.05
N ASN A 209 -7.30 1.93 -2.73
CA ASN A 209 -6.38 2.86 -2.11
C ASN A 209 -5.92 3.92 -3.11
N VAL A 210 -5.56 3.54 -4.33
CA VAL A 210 -5.18 4.51 -5.39
C VAL A 210 -6.30 5.53 -5.58
N SER A 211 -7.53 5.06 -5.79
CA SER A 211 -8.71 5.91 -5.94
C SER A 211 -8.92 6.83 -4.73
N PHE A 212 -8.72 6.34 -3.50
CA PHE A 212 -8.81 7.19 -2.31
C PHE A 212 -7.86 8.38 -2.36
N TYR A 213 -6.59 8.19 -2.71
CA TYR A 213 -5.63 9.30 -2.74
C TYR A 213 -5.87 10.25 -3.93
N GLU A 214 -6.33 9.74 -5.08
CA GLU A 214 -6.77 10.58 -6.20
C GLU A 214 -7.92 11.49 -5.77
N LYS A 215 -8.94 10.92 -5.12
CA LYS A 215 -10.08 11.67 -4.59
C LYS A 215 -9.68 12.65 -3.51
N LEU A 216 -8.78 12.23 -2.62
CA LEU A 216 -8.31 13.07 -1.52
C LEU A 216 -7.54 14.29 -2.02
N ILE A 217 -6.56 14.11 -2.92
CA ILE A 217 -5.74 15.22 -3.43
C ILE A 217 -6.56 16.15 -4.33
N GLY A 218 -7.46 15.58 -5.13
CA GLY A 218 -8.38 16.33 -6.00
C GLY A 218 -9.53 17.02 -5.25
N HIS A 219 -9.67 16.77 -3.96
CA HIS A 219 -10.76 17.32 -3.17
C HIS A 219 -10.65 18.86 -3.05
N PRO A 220 -11.72 19.66 -3.28
CA PRO A 220 -11.64 21.13 -3.30
C PRO A 220 -11.05 21.75 -2.03
N HIS A 221 -11.34 21.13 -0.88
CA HIS A 221 -10.87 21.56 0.43
C HIS A 221 -9.60 20.85 0.92
N PHE A 222 -8.93 20.03 0.09
CA PHE A 222 -7.74 19.26 0.51
C PHE A 222 -6.65 20.14 1.13
N ARG A 223 -6.39 21.30 0.52
CA ARG A 223 -5.35 22.23 0.98
C ARG A 223 -5.60 22.83 2.36
N GLU A 224 -6.80 22.67 2.92
CA GLU A 224 -7.11 23.12 4.28
C GLU A 224 -6.59 22.18 5.36
N PHE A 225 -6.33 20.92 5.03
CA PHE A 225 -5.91 19.90 6.00
C PHE A 225 -4.84 18.93 5.46
N GLY A 226 -4.38 19.14 4.22
CA GLY A 226 -3.40 18.32 3.54
C GLY A 226 -2.44 19.09 2.64
N SER A 227 -1.31 18.45 2.35
CA SER A 227 -0.30 18.91 1.40
C SER A 227 0.16 17.76 0.51
N PHE A 228 0.58 18.10 -0.71
CA PHE A 228 1.26 17.17 -1.59
C PHE A 228 2.52 17.86 -2.10
N ASP A 229 3.67 17.36 -1.68
CA ASP A 229 4.96 18.03 -1.81
C ASP A 229 5.97 17.14 -2.54
N VAL A 230 6.86 17.77 -3.30
CA VAL A 230 7.96 17.13 -4.03
C VAL A 230 9.29 17.73 -3.61
N LEU A 231 10.26 16.87 -3.31
CA LEU A 231 11.66 17.24 -3.16
C LEU A 231 12.34 17.05 -4.51
N GLU A 232 12.68 18.16 -5.14
CA GLU A 232 13.38 18.20 -6.43
C GLU A 232 14.89 18.26 -6.21
N CYS A 233 15.63 17.66 -7.14
CA CYS A 233 17.07 17.66 -7.19
C CYS A 233 17.53 17.88 -8.63
N GLY A 234 17.67 19.14 -9.05
CA GLY A 234 17.71 19.49 -10.47
C GLY A 234 16.39 19.07 -11.15
N ASP A 235 16.48 18.34 -12.26
CA ASP A 235 15.30 17.88 -13.01
C ASP A 235 14.65 16.61 -12.44
N ARG A 236 15.13 16.11 -11.30
CA ARG A 236 14.67 14.84 -10.71
C ARG A 236 13.72 15.07 -9.54
N GLN A 237 12.58 14.36 -9.54
CA GLN A 237 11.67 14.23 -8.40
C GLN A 237 12.24 13.20 -7.41
N ALA A 238 13.15 13.65 -6.54
CA ALA A 238 13.92 12.78 -5.66
C ALA A 238 13.06 12.13 -4.57
N ALA A 239 12.03 12.83 -4.10
CA ALA A 239 11.07 12.30 -3.14
C ALA A 239 9.72 13.01 -3.22
N PHE A 240 8.67 12.32 -2.79
CA PHE A 240 7.34 12.90 -2.63
C PHE A 240 6.81 12.68 -1.21
N HIS A 241 5.94 13.58 -0.77
CA HIS A 241 5.23 13.48 0.49
C HIS A 241 3.79 13.92 0.34
N LEU A 242 2.85 13.05 0.73
CA LEU A 242 1.50 13.47 1.04
C LEU A 242 1.39 13.68 2.55
N GLY A 243 1.26 14.94 2.93
CA GLY A 243 1.17 15.41 4.31
C GLY A 243 -0.26 15.74 4.71
N LEU A 244 -0.48 15.76 6.02
CA LEU A 244 -1.71 16.26 6.62
C LEU A 244 -1.35 17.33 7.65
N HIS A 245 -2.21 18.33 7.84
CA HIS A 245 -1.97 19.40 8.80
C HIS A 245 -3.26 19.77 9.53
N GLY A 246 -3.12 20.03 10.83
CA GLY A 246 -4.13 20.67 11.68
C GLY A 246 -3.64 22.05 12.11
N ALA A 247 -4.34 22.68 13.07
CA ALA A 247 -4.01 24.03 13.51
C ALA A 247 -2.56 24.18 14.02
N GLU A 248 -2.07 23.21 14.79
CA GLU A 248 -0.73 23.26 15.40
C GLU A 248 0.13 22.03 15.06
N THR A 249 -0.38 21.09 14.27
CA THR A 249 0.27 19.80 14.01
C THR A 249 0.49 19.58 12.52
N PHE A 250 1.70 19.17 12.15
CA PHE A 250 2.03 18.65 10.83
C PHE A 250 2.24 17.13 10.91
N ILE A 251 1.49 16.37 10.13
CA ILE A 251 1.55 14.90 10.10
C ILE A 251 2.32 14.43 8.86
N TRP A 252 3.41 13.71 9.12
CA TRP A 252 4.22 13.06 8.11
C TRP A 252 3.59 11.73 7.66
N TYR A 253 2.54 11.84 6.85
CA TYR A 253 1.63 10.72 6.57
C TYR A 253 2.14 9.71 5.52
N LYS A 254 2.40 10.12 4.26
CA LYS A 254 2.83 9.20 3.19
C LYS A 254 4.08 9.68 2.45
N PRO A 255 5.28 9.29 2.90
CA PRO A 255 6.52 9.57 2.19
C PRO A 255 6.84 8.49 1.14
N SER A 256 7.44 8.91 0.03
CA SER A 256 8.09 8.05 -0.95
C SER A 256 9.38 8.70 -1.44
N PHE A 257 10.30 7.92 -1.99
CA PHE A 257 11.50 8.45 -2.60
C PHE A 257 12.00 7.57 -3.73
N ASP A 258 12.76 8.17 -4.64
CA ASP A 258 13.43 7.45 -5.73
C ASP A 258 14.45 6.46 -5.16
N LEU A 259 14.17 5.18 -5.33
CA LEU A 259 15.02 4.09 -4.86
C LEU A 259 16.42 4.12 -5.49
N ASN A 260 16.58 4.68 -6.69
CA ASN A 260 17.89 4.87 -7.33
C ASN A 260 18.75 5.90 -6.60
N LEU A 261 18.12 6.79 -5.82
CA LEU A 261 18.79 7.78 -4.98
C LEU A 261 18.90 7.33 -3.52
N MET A 262 18.54 6.09 -3.17
CA MET A 262 18.57 5.59 -1.79
C MET A 262 19.91 5.86 -1.08
N SER A 263 21.05 5.71 -1.78
CA SER A 263 22.40 5.97 -1.24
C SER A 263 22.71 7.46 -1.00
N HIS A 264 21.87 8.36 -1.51
CA HIS A 264 21.91 9.81 -1.33
C HIS A 264 20.99 10.29 -0.21
N GLY A 265 20.17 9.41 0.38
CA GLY A 265 19.31 9.70 1.53
C GLY A 265 18.17 10.69 1.30
N PRO A 266 17.43 10.66 0.17
CA PRO A 266 16.36 11.61 -0.13
C PRO A 266 15.27 11.67 0.93
N GLY A 267 14.93 10.54 1.59
CA GLY A 267 13.95 10.53 2.67
C GLY A 267 14.37 11.36 3.90
N GLU A 268 15.65 11.35 4.28
CA GLU A 268 16.14 12.18 5.41
C GLU A 268 16.16 13.66 5.04
N VAL A 269 16.51 13.98 3.80
CA VAL A 269 16.53 15.37 3.30
C VAL A 269 15.11 15.90 3.17
N LEU A 270 14.18 15.13 2.59
CA LEU A 270 12.75 15.47 2.55
C LEU A 270 12.23 15.80 3.95
N MET A 271 12.51 14.94 4.93
CA MET A 271 12.07 15.15 6.31
C MET A 271 12.65 16.44 6.92
N LYS A 272 13.93 16.76 6.70
CA LYS A 272 14.53 18.04 7.12
C LYS A 272 13.72 19.23 6.59
N TYR A 273 13.46 19.26 5.29
CA TYR A 273 12.76 20.38 4.65
C TYR A 273 11.30 20.47 5.11
N LEU A 274 10.61 19.34 5.28
CA LEU A 274 9.23 19.32 5.80
C LEU A 274 9.16 19.84 7.24
N ILE A 275 10.11 19.46 8.10
CA ILE A 275 10.18 19.94 9.50
C ILE A 275 10.40 21.46 9.53
N GLN A 276 11.31 21.98 8.70
CA GLN A 276 11.55 23.42 8.57
C GLN A 276 10.32 24.16 8.05
N SER A 277 9.65 23.62 7.02
CA SER A 277 8.43 24.20 6.46
C SER A 277 7.29 24.21 7.49
N ALA A 278 7.07 23.10 8.21
CA ALA A 278 6.02 23.00 9.22
C ALA A 278 6.19 24.05 10.33
N PHE A 279 7.42 24.22 10.84
CA PHE A 279 7.72 25.23 11.85
C PHE A 279 7.55 26.66 11.31
N ALA A 280 8.01 26.93 10.09
CA ALA A 280 7.81 28.23 9.45
C ALA A 280 6.32 28.57 9.22
N SER A 281 5.47 27.55 9.07
CA SER A 281 4.02 27.68 8.98
C SER A 281 3.29 27.72 10.34
N GLY A 282 4.02 27.71 11.45
CA GLY A 282 3.47 27.85 12.80
C GLY A 282 3.10 26.54 13.51
N ALA A 283 3.47 25.38 12.95
CA ALA A 283 3.25 24.11 13.65
C ALA A 283 4.15 24.01 14.90
N THR A 284 3.57 23.54 16.00
CA THR A 284 4.27 23.26 17.27
C THR A 284 4.59 21.78 17.42
N TYR A 285 4.02 20.92 16.57
CA TYR A 285 4.24 19.48 16.61
C TYR A 285 4.39 18.86 15.21
N PHE A 286 5.40 18.01 15.04
CA PHE A 286 5.62 17.20 13.84
C PHE A 286 5.40 15.72 14.17
N ASP A 287 4.31 15.16 13.65
CA ASP A 287 3.84 13.82 13.98
C ASP A 287 4.31 12.79 12.93
N PHE A 288 4.97 11.71 13.36
CA PHE A 288 5.39 10.63 12.47
C PHE A 288 4.34 9.53 12.28
N THR A 289 3.12 9.72 12.78
CA THR A 289 2.02 8.75 12.84
C THR A 289 2.37 7.50 13.62
N ARG A 290 1.42 6.56 13.73
CA ARG A 290 1.66 5.25 14.35
C ARG A 290 2.84 4.50 13.73
N GLY A 291 3.51 3.71 14.55
CA GLY A 291 4.55 2.78 14.11
C GLY A 291 5.82 2.89 14.95
N ASN A 292 6.63 1.84 14.90
CA ASN A 292 7.86 1.73 15.70
C ASN A 292 9.10 1.58 14.81
N GLU A 293 9.09 2.20 13.63
CA GLU A 293 10.23 2.18 12.72
C GLU A 293 11.43 2.87 13.38
N GLY A 294 12.59 2.21 13.33
CA GLY A 294 13.79 2.65 14.05
C GLY A 294 14.20 4.09 13.75
N PHE A 295 13.97 4.60 12.53
CA PHE A 295 14.30 5.99 12.20
C PHE A 295 13.38 7.00 12.90
N LYS A 296 12.07 6.74 13.07
CA LYS A 296 11.15 7.66 13.76
C LYS A 296 11.64 7.93 15.19
N ASN A 297 12.06 6.87 15.87
CA ASN A 297 12.65 6.95 17.21
C ASN A 297 13.97 7.74 17.27
N ARG A 298 14.73 7.83 16.17
CA ARG A 298 15.96 8.64 16.13
C ARG A 298 15.66 10.13 16.07
N PHE A 299 14.52 10.54 15.54
CA PHE A 299 14.13 11.94 15.34
C PHE A 299 13.17 12.43 16.41
N ALA A 300 12.31 11.57 16.94
CA ALA A 300 11.30 11.92 17.92
C ALA A 300 11.88 12.35 19.27
N ASN A 301 11.38 13.46 19.80
CA ASN A 301 11.62 13.93 21.18
C ASN A 301 10.34 13.90 22.04
N ALA A 302 9.20 13.57 21.43
CA ALA A 302 7.89 13.48 22.07
C ALA A 302 7.17 12.19 21.62
N LYS A 303 6.25 11.70 22.47
CA LYS A 303 5.50 10.46 22.21
C LYS A 303 4.08 10.57 22.75
N THR A 304 3.10 10.37 21.89
CA THR A 304 1.70 10.16 22.25
C THR A 304 1.33 8.67 22.05
N ARG A 305 0.10 8.32 22.41
CA ARG A 305 -0.40 6.94 22.28
C ARG A 305 -1.85 6.96 21.83
N ASN A 306 -2.18 5.95 21.03
CA ASN A 306 -3.55 5.61 20.74
C ASN A 306 -4.01 4.42 21.59
N VAL A 307 -5.30 4.40 21.86
CA VAL A 307 -6.03 3.33 22.52
C VAL A 307 -7.10 2.78 21.60
N ARG A 308 -7.47 1.53 21.85
CA ARG A 308 -8.65 0.88 21.28
C ARG A 308 -9.70 0.79 22.36
N ILE A 309 -10.93 1.21 22.07
CA ILE A 309 -12.08 1.03 22.94
C ILE A 309 -13.14 0.16 22.28
N TYR A 310 -13.67 -0.80 23.02
CA TYR A 310 -14.60 -1.77 22.47
C TYR A 310 -15.63 -2.20 23.49
N HIS A 311 -16.80 -2.59 22.97
CA HIS A 311 -17.88 -3.15 23.75
C HIS A 311 -18.43 -4.39 23.07
N ARG A 312 -18.40 -5.51 23.79
CA ARG A 312 -18.86 -6.82 23.33
C ARG A 312 -20.20 -7.14 24.00
N ARG A 313 -21.27 -6.42 23.65
CA ARG A 313 -22.62 -6.85 24.03
C ARG A 313 -23.09 -7.97 23.10
N PRO A 314 -23.70 -9.06 23.62
CA PRO A 314 -24.45 -9.98 22.77
C PRO A 314 -25.67 -9.25 22.20
N ILE A 315 -25.97 -9.49 20.92
CA ILE A 315 -27.15 -8.90 20.25
C ILE A 315 -28.40 -9.42 20.96
N LEU A 316 -28.97 -8.64 21.87
CA LEU A 316 -30.36 -8.83 22.28
C LEU A 316 -31.24 -8.12 21.25
N PRO A 317 -32.05 -8.86 20.47
CA PRO A 317 -32.93 -8.26 19.48
C PRO A 317 -34.11 -7.58 20.20
N ARG A 318 -33.93 -6.34 20.69
CA ARG A 318 -34.93 -5.28 20.94
C ARG A 318 -34.43 -4.27 21.98
N ALA A 319 -33.77 -3.20 21.53
CA ALA A 319 -33.70 -1.93 22.25
C ALA A 319 -33.54 -0.69 21.33
N LYS A 320 -33.65 -0.83 20.00
CA LYS A 320 -33.72 0.33 19.07
C LYS A 320 -35.13 0.94 18.94
N ALA A 321 -36.08 0.53 19.80
CA ALA A 321 -37.49 0.89 19.68
C ALA A 321 -37.96 2.03 20.59
N PHE A 322 -37.09 2.65 21.40
CA PHE A 322 -37.50 3.79 22.25
C PHE A 322 -37.08 5.17 21.71
N VAL A 323 -36.32 5.24 20.61
CA VAL A 323 -35.88 6.52 20.02
C VAL A 323 -36.39 6.74 18.59
N LEU A 324 -36.86 5.71 17.86
CA LEU A 324 -37.32 5.89 16.49
C LEU A 324 -38.62 5.13 16.21
N GLY A 325 -39.67 5.89 15.90
CA GLY A 325 -41.00 5.39 15.58
C GLY A 325 -41.08 4.67 14.21
N LYS A 326 -41.81 3.55 14.21
CA LYS A 326 -42.57 2.91 13.11
C LYS A 326 -41.84 2.60 11.78
N GLY A 327 -41.38 1.35 11.68
CA GLY A 327 -41.92 0.35 10.73
C GLY A 327 -41.46 0.34 9.27
N LYS A 328 -40.83 -0.76 8.83
CA LYS A 328 -41.39 -1.77 7.88
C LYS A 328 -40.35 -2.87 7.57
N ARG A 329 -40.85 -4.11 7.45
CA ARG A 329 -40.11 -5.35 7.13
C ARG A 329 -39.62 -5.36 5.69
N VAL A 330 -38.38 -5.83 5.45
CA VAL A 330 -37.90 -6.21 4.11
C VAL A 330 -37.43 -7.67 4.13
N ARG A 331 -37.91 -8.42 3.13
CA ARG A 331 -37.66 -9.84 2.89
C ARG A 331 -36.28 -10.04 2.25
N LYS A 332 -35.56 -11.08 2.71
CA LYS A 332 -34.24 -11.51 2.25
C LYS A 332 -34.39 -12.33 0.95
N ILE A 333 -33.70 -11.93 -0.13
CA ILE A 333 -33.46 -12.77 -1.32
C ILE A 333 -31.95 -13.05 -1.36
N LEU A 334 -31.58 -14.32 -1.23
CA LEU A 334 -30.21 -14.83 -1.35
C LEU A 334 -29.98 -15.21 -2.82
N GLY A 335 -29.04 -14.53 -3.48
CA GLY A 335 -28.54 -14.88 -4.80
C GLY A 335 -27.02 -15.02 -4.74
N SER A 336 -26.53 -16.25 -4.76
CA SER A 336 -25.11 -16.59 -4.86
C SER A 336 -24.66 -16.54 -6.32
N THR A 337 -23.71 -15.68 -6.66
CA THR A 337 -23.11 -15.66 -8.01
C THR A 337 -21.65 -16.06 -7.94
N LYS A 338 -21.37 -17.30 -8.35
CA LYS A 338 -20.02 -17.82 -8.60
C LYS A 338 -19.35 -16.98 -9.70
N ARG A 339 -18.13 -16.51 -9.40
CA ARG A 339 -17.26 -15.78 -10.32
C ARG A 339 -16.88 -16.72 -11.49
N ARG A 340 -17.35 -16.41 -12.70
CA ARG A 340 -16.92 -17.07 -13.93
C ARG A 340 -15.54 -16.55 -14.32
N LEU A 341 -14.55 -17.43 -14.33
CA LEU A 341 -13.32 -17.25 -15.09
C LEU A 341 -13.67 -17.42 -16.56
N THR A 342 -13.37 -16.42 -17.39
CA THR A 342 -13.48 -16.51 -18.84
C THR A 342 -12.36 -17.40 -19.38
N PRO A 343 -12.66 -18.48 -20.14
CA PRO A 343 -11.63 -19.32 -20.73
C PRO A 343 -11.07 -18.64 -21.99
N ASN A 344 -9.75 -18.45 -22.03
CA ASN A 344 -9.04 -18.03 -23.22
C ASN A 344 -8.93 -19.22 -24.20
N ARG A 345 -9.19 -18.99 -25.49
CA ARG A 345 -9.33 -20.00 -26.55
C ARG A 345 -8.02 -20.73 -26.89
N HIS A 346 -8.12 -22.05 -27.05
CA HIS A 346 -7.28 -22.98 -27.84
C HIS A 346 -5.81 -22.59 -28.12
N ARG A 347 -4.90 -22.82 -27.16
CA ARG A 347 -3.45 -22.89 -27.44
C ARG A 347 -2.85 -24.15 -26.81
N SER A 348 -2.11 -24.93 -27.60
CA SER A 348 -1.33 -26.07 -27.13
C SER A 348 0.01 -25.61 -26.55
N GLN A 349 0.56 -26.36 -25.60
CA GLN A 349 1.87 -26.10 -25.00
C GLN A 349 2.80 -27.29 -25.23
N CYS A 350 4.08 -27.00 -25.49
CA CYS A 350 5.14 -27.99 -25.59
C CYS A 350 6.00 -27.91 -24.33
N PHE A 351 6.24 -29.05 -23.69
CA PHE A 351 7.11 -29.20 -22.53
C PHE A 351 8.38 -29.92 -22.93
N PHE A 352 9.51 -29.44 -22.41
CA PHE A 352 10.84 -29.92 -22.75
C PHE A 352 11.61 -30.21 -21.47
N GLU A 353 12.16 -31.41 -21.39
CA GLU A 353 13.15 -31.77 -20.37
C GLU A 353 14.53 -31.35 -20.85
N LEU A 354 15.27 -30.63 -20.01
CA LEU A 354 16.58 -30.11 -20.37
C LEU A 354 17.69 -31.08 -19.96
N ALA A 355 18.72 -31.16 -20.80
CA ALA A 355 19.86 -32.05 -20.58
C ALA A 355 20.81 -31.53 -19.50
N PRO A 356 21.46 -32.42 -18.72
CA PRO A 356 22.46 -32.01 -17.75
C PRO A 356 23.69 -31.41 -18.46
N PRO A 357 24.39 -30.46 -17.80
CA PRO A 357 25.58 -29.83 -18.38
C PRO A 357 26.67 -30.83 -18.79
N SER A 358 26.75 -31.99 -18.12
CA SER A 358 27.79 -33.00 -18.35
C SER A 358 27.76 -33.65 -19.74
N ILE A 359 26.62 -33.61 -20.45
CA ILE A 359 26.48 -34.21 -21.80
C ILE A 359 26.38 -33.16 -22.90
N LEU A 360 26.60 -31.90 -22.55
CA LEU A 360 26.29 -30.74 -23.34
C LEU A 360 27.59 -29.96 -23.60
N PRO A 361 27.86 -29.49 -24.83
CA PRO A 361 29.05 -28.68 -25.09
C PRO A 361 28.96 -27.37 -24.31
N ASP A 362 30.11 -26.85 -23.87
CA ASP A 362 30.17 -25.64 -23.06
C ASP A 362 29.52 -24.46 -23.78
N LEU A 363 28.70 -23.67 -23.06
CA LEU A 363 28.07 -22.46 -23.60
C LEU A 363 28.78 -21.24 -23.03
N PRO A 364 29.76 -20.67 -23.73
CA PRO A 364 30.34 -19.41 -23.30
C PRO A 364 29.22 -18.38 -23.24
N SER A 365 29.26 -17.52 -22.21
CA SER A 365 28.25 -16.48 -22.12
C SER A 365 28.43 -15.49 -23.26
N PRO A 366 27.35 -15.11 -23.95
CA PRO A 366 27.46 -14.19 -25.07
C PRO A 366 27.75 -12.73 -24.68
N PHE A 367 27.80 -12.40 -23.37
CA PHE A 367 27.97 -11.03 -22.89
C PHE A 367 28.94 -10.95 -21.73
N ASP A 368 29.40 -9.74 -21.42
CA ASP A 368 30.02 -9.43 -20.13
C ASP A 368 28.96 -8.98 -19.13
N HIS A 369 28.58 -9.86 -18.20
CA HIS A 369 27.35 -9.74 -17.41
C HIS A 369 27.57 -10.22 -15.98
N GLN A 370 26.79 -9.66 -15.05
CA GLN A 370 26.69 -10.15 -13.68
C GLN A 370 25.47 -11.08 -13.56
N VAL A 371 25.70 -12.27 -13.01
CA VAL A 371 24.66 -13.26 -12.71
C VAL A 371 24.48 -13.39 -11.22
N GLY A 372 23.23 -13.34 -10.78
CA GLY A 372 22.86 -13.62 -9.41
C GLY A 372 21.36 -13.63 -9.22
N PRO A 373 20.88 -14.06 -8.04
CA PRO A 373 19.51 -13.79 -7.62
C PRO A 373 19.27 -12.29 -7.70
N ILE A 374 18.13 -11.89 -8.27
CA ILE A 374 17.73 -10.48 -8.18
C ILE A 374 17.36 -10.19 -6.73
N ASP A 375 17.80 -9.02 -6.26
CA ASP A 375 17.16 -8.35 -5.16
C ASP A 375 15.86 -7.71 -5.70
N LEU A 376 14.70 -7.98 -5.08
CA LEU A 376 13.42 -7.38 -5.49
C LEU A 376 13.50 -5.85 -5.63
N VAL A 377 14.42 -5.19 -4.90
CA VAL A 377 14.86 -3.80 -5.07
C VAL A 377 15.26 -3.51 -6.53
N ALA A 378 16.20 -4.29 -7.06
CA ALA A 378 16.74 -4.12 -8.40
C ALA A 378 15.71 -4.47 -9.47
N PHE A 379 14.80 -5.41 -9.19
CA PHE A 379 13.66 -5.72 -10.07
C PHE A 379 12.70 -4.53 -10.18
N GLY A 380 12.25 -3.99 -9.04
CA GLY A 380 11.36 -2.84 -9.01
C GLY A 380 11.97 -1.60 -9.68
N ALA A 381 13.27 -1.37 -9.52
CA ALA A 381 13.96 -0.26 -10.19
C ALA A 381 13.89 -0.32 -11.74
N GLN A 382 13.63 -1.49 -12.33
CA GLN A 382 13.51 -1.64 -13.78
C GLN A 382 12.15 -1.20 -14.35
N SER A 383 11.13 -0.96 -13.53
CA SER A 383 9.82 -0.46 -14.01
C SER A 383 9.96 0.83 -14.81
N ARG A 384 10.95 1.66 -14.47
CA ARG A 384 11.24 2.92 -15.16
C ARG A 384 11.81 2.74 -16.57
N PHE A 385 12.61 1.69 -16.78
CA PHE A 385 13.28 1.45 -18.07
C PHE A 385 12.47 0.54 -18.98
N ASN A 386 11.67 -0.37 -18.41
CA ASN A 386 10.86 -1.34 -19.13
C ASN A 386 9.44 -1.43 -18.53
N PRO A 387 8.64 -0.35 -18.57
CA PRO A 387 7.32 -0.29 -17.90
C PRO A 387 6.31 -1.29 -18.46
N SER A 388 6.40 -1.61 -19.75
CA SER A 388 5.60 -2.67 -20.40
C SER A 388 5.87 -4.07 -19.84
N TYR A 389 6.97 -4.24 -19.10
CA TYR A 389 7.41 -5.54 -18.63
C TYR A 389 7.54 -5.65 -17.10
N VAL A 390 8.00 -4.63 -16.40
CA VAL A 390 7.94 -4.61 -14.93
C VAL A 390 6.71 -3.80 -14.51
N SER A 391 5.54 -4.30 -14.92
CA SER A 391 4.25 -3.73 -14.54
C SER A 391 3.95 -3.98 -13.06
N LYS A 392 2.99 -3.23 -12.50
CA LYS A 392 2.50 -3.42 -11.13
C LYS A 392 2.11 -4.88 -10.85
N ASP A 393 1.45 -5.56 -11.79
CA ASP A 393 1.06 -6.97 -11.67
C ASP A 393 2.24 -7.94 -11.67
N ARG A 394 3.25 -7.69 -12.50
CA ARG A 394 4.45 -8.53 -12.56
C ARG A 394 5.33 -8.33 -11.33
N MET A 395 5.39 -7.12 -10.78
CA MET A 395 6.02 -6.84 -9.50
C MET A 395 5.33 -7.58 -8.34
N ARG A 396 3.99 -7.53 -8.27
CA ARG A 396 3.24 -8.30 -7.27
C ARG A 396 3.48 -9.80 -7.40
N SER A 397 3.46 -10.31 -8.64
CA SER A 397 3.72 -11.73 -8.92
C SER A 397 5.14 -12.14 -8.51
N ALA A 398 6.13 -11.28 -8.69
CA ALA A 398 7.52 -11.55 -8.28
C ALA A 398 7.65 -11.70 -6.75
N VAL A 399 6.94 -10.89 -5.97
CA VAL A 399 6.91 -11.02 -4.50
C VAL A 399 6.32 -12.35 -4.06
N GLU A 400 5.16 -12.71 -4.60
CA GLU A 400 4.48 -13.95 -4.23
C GLU A 400 5.33 -15.18 -4.57
N ARG A 401 6.07 -15.12 -5.70
CA ARG A 401 7.03 -16.16 -6.09
C ARG A 401 8.21 -16.23 -5.12
N ALA A 402 8.78 -15.09 -4.73
CA ALA A 402 9.87 -15.03 -3.77
C ALA A 402 9.44 -15.57 -2.39
N LYS A 403 8.24 -15.22 -1.89
CA LYS A 403 7.69 -15.76 -0.65
C LYS A 403 7.50 -17.29 -0.69
N ARG A 404 7.14 -17.84 -1.86
CA ARG A 404 7.03 -19.29 -2.08
C ARG A 404 8.40 -19.99 -2.13
N GLY A 405 9.50 -19.25 -2.31
CA GLY A 405 10.84 -19.81 -2.46
C GLY A 405 11.23 -20.14 -3.90
N ASP A 406 10.54 -19.58 -4.89
CA ASP A 406 10.96 -19.69 -6.30
C ASP A 406 12.29 -18.94 -6.50
N LEU A 407 13.20 -19.54 -7.26
CA LEU A 407 14.48 -18.95 -7.63
C LEU A 407 14.32 -18.01 -8.82
N LEU A 408 14.95 -16.86 -8.77
CA LEU A 408 14.96 -15.88 -9.87
C LEU A 408 16.39 -15.71 -10.39
N LEU A 409 16.63 -16.08 -11.65
CA LEU A 409 17.88 -15.80 -12.35
C LEU A 409 17.78 -14.47 -13.09
N THR A 410 18.78 -13.62 -12.94
CA THR A 410 18.86 -12.36 -13.68
C THR A 410 20.23 -12.12 -14.28
N ILE A 411 20.21 -11.43 -15.42
CA ILE A 411 21.40 -11.07 -16.17
C ILE A 411 21.42 -9.55 -16.31
N ARG A 412 22.52 -8.97 -15.83
CA ARG A 412 22.76 -7.52 -15.83
C ARG A 412 23.93 -7.15 -16.72
N LEU A 413 23.80 -6.05 -17.48
CA LEU A 413 24.94 -5.45 -18.18
C LEU A 413 25.94 -4.93 -17.13
N LYS A 414 27.24 -5.22 -17.31
CA LYS A 414 28.26 -4.81 -16.33
C LYS A 414 28.42 -3.29 -16.22
N GLU A 415 28.32 -2.57 -17.34
CA GLU A 415 28.56 -1.12 -17.37
C GLU A 415 27.44 -0.32 -16.72
N THR A 416 26.18 -0.71 -16.98
CA THR A 416 25.00 0.06 -16.56
C THR A 416 24.26 -0.55 -15.38
N GLY A 417 24.52 -1.82 -15.06
CA GLY A 417 23.74 -2.58 -14.07
C GLY A 417 22.31 -2.92 -14.52
N GLN A 418 21.91 -2.55 -15.73
CA GLN A 418 20.57 -2.76 -16.27
C GLN A 418 20.27 -4.25 -16.45
N ILE A 419 19.07 -4.67 -16.07
CA ILE A 419 18.62 -6.05 -16.25
C ILE A 419 18.16 -6.26 -17.69
N VAL A 420 18.84 -7.16 -18.39
CA VAL A 420 18.56 -7.48 -19.80
C VAL A 420 17.94 -8.85 -19.99
N HIS A 421 17.94 -9.69 -18.95
CA HIS A 421 17.24 -10.95 -18.94
C HIS A 421 16.81 -11.34 -17.53
N PHE A 422 15.67 -12.01 -17.42
CA PHE A 422 15.36 -12.81 -16.24
C PHE A 422 14.55 -14.05 -16.57
N SER A 423 14.60 -15.01 -15.65
CA SER A 423 13.84 -16.26 -15.70
C SER A 423 13.66 -16.83 -14.29
N TRP A 424 12.56 -17.52 -14.07
CA TRP A 424 12.26 -18.13 -12.78
C TRP A 424 12.46 -19.65 -12.82
N LEU A 425 12.86 -20.23 -11.69
CA LEU A 425 12.93 -21.67 -11.45
C LEU A 425 12.16 -22.01 -10.17
N ARG A 426 11.15 -22.87 -10.29
CA ARG A 426 10.37 -23.39 -9.15
C ARG A 426 10.66 -24.86 -8.93
N VAL A 427 10.67 -25.32 -7.68
CA VAL A 427 10.53 -26.75 -7.36
C VAL A 427 9.04 -27.09 -7.29
N ASP A 428 8.59 -28.00 -8.15
CA ASP A 428 7.19 -28.45 -8.16
C ASP A 428 7.09 -29.93 -7.76
N GLU A 429 6.25 -30.18 -6.74
CA GLU A 429 6.01 -31.51 -6.17
C GLU A 429 4.74 -32.17 -6.71
N LYS A 430 3.93 -31.47 -7.52
CA LYS A 430 2.63 -31.98 -7.99
C LYS A 430 2.56 -32.17 -9.50
N GLY A 431 3.62 -31.85 -10.23
CA GLY A 431 3.64 -31.82 -11.69
C GLY A 431 3.86 -30.41 -12.23
N VAL A 432 4.23 -30.27 -13.51
CA VAL A 432 4.42 -28.94 -14.08
C VAL A 432 3.06 -28.28 -14.33
N GLN A 433 2.70 -27.25 -13.57
CA GLN A 433 1.47 -26.49 -13.80
C GLN A 433 1.64 -25.54 -14.99
N GLY A 434 1.06 -25.90 -16.14
CA GLY A 434 0.91 -24.99 -17.29
C GLY A 434 -0.32 -24.09 -17.15
N ASP A 435 -0.49 -23.16 -18.10
CA ASP A 435 -1.61 -22.20 -18.07
C ASP A 435 -3.00 -22.86 -18.23
N PHE A 436 -3.04 -24.11 -18.71
CA PHE A 436 -4.29 -24.81 -19.07
C PHE A 436 -4.43 -26.23 -18.49
N ALA A 437 -3.34 -26.86 -18.03
CA ALA A 437 -3.36 -28.22 -17.47
C ALA A 437 -2.13 -28.50 -16.59
N LEU A 438 -2.30 -29.43 -15.63
CA LEU A 438 -1.20 -30.02 -14.87
C LEU A 438 -0.56 -31.13 -15.73
N CYS A 439 0.74 -31.01 -16.02
CA CYS A 439 1.49 -32.08 -16.67
C CYS A 439 2.02 -33.05 -15.58
N PRO A 440 1.59 -34.32 -15.56
CA PRO A 440 2.20 -35.30 -14.68
C PRO A 440 3.67 -35.49 -15.11
N LEU A 441 4.58 -35.22 -14.18
CA LEU A 441 6.00 -35.48 -14.39
C LEU A 441 6.19 -37.00 -14.53
N PRO A 442 6.90 -37.50 -15.56
CA PRO A 442 7.23 -38.92 -15.66
C PRO A 442 8.13 -39.31 -14.47
N ASP A 443 7.65 -40.17 -13.58
CA ASP A 443 8.36 -40.93 -12.52
C ASP A 443 9.38 -40.21 -11.61
N ALA A 444 9.47 -38.88 -11.64
CA ALA A 444 10.46 -38.11 -10.88
C ALA A 444 9.80 -36.91 -10.22
N ASN A 445 9.36 -37.14 -8.99
CA ASN A 445 8.90 -36.12 -8.07
C ASN A 445 9.96 -35.97 -6.99
N PRO A 446 10.57 -34.79 -6.75
CA PRO A 446 10.28 -33.44 -7.29
C PRO A 446 11.04 -33.03 -8.58
N ALA A 447 10.52 -32.03 -9.30
CA ALA A 447 11.15 -31.46 -10.51
C ALA A 447 11.33 -29.94 -10.45
N GLY A 448 12.27 -29.42 -11.25
CA GLY A 448 12.56 -28.00 -11.39
C GLY A 448 11.92 -27.43 -12.65
N VAL A 449 11.05 -26.42 -12.53
CA VAL A 449 10.34 -25.82 -13.67
C VAL A 449 10.86 -24.42 -13.93
N ILE A 450 11.38 -24.19 -15.14
CA ILE A 450 11.77 -22.88 -15.64
C ILE A 450 10.57 -22.21 -16.31
N PHE A 451 10.26 -20.98 -15.91
CA PHE A 451 9.10 -20.25 -16.41
C PHE A 451 9.29 -18.73 -16.41
N ASP A 452 8.37 -18.03 -17.08
CA ASP A 452 8.29 -16.56 -17.19
C ASP A 452 9.63 -15.92 -17.55
N CYS A 453 10.25 -16.43 -18.62
CA CYS A 453 11.52 -15.93 -19.14
C CYS A 453 11.30 -14.71 -20.04
N TRP A 454 12.17 -13.72 -19.92
CA TRP A 454 12.20 -12.58 -20.83
C TRP A 454 13.61 -12.09 -21.08
N THR A 455 13.79 -11.57 -22.30
CA THR A 455 14.99 -10.91 -22.73
C THR A 455 14.62 -9.54 -23.30
N SER A 456 15.34 -8.51 -22.89
CA SER A 456 15.23 -7.16 -23.43
C SER A 456 15.25 -7.21 -24.96
N PRO A 457 14.36 -6.47 -25.66
CA PRO A 457 14.31 -6.43 -27.13
C PRO A 457 15.69 -6.24 -27.77
N ASP A 458 16.50 -5.32 -27.24
CA ASP A 458 17.83 -4.97 -27.76
C ASP A 458 18.85 -6.11 -27.63
N CYS A 459 18.60 -7.05 -26.70
CA CYS A 459 19.48 -8.18 -26.43
C CYS A 459 18.94 -9.52 -27.00
N ARG A 460 17.81 -9.50 -27.72
CA ARG A 460 17.26 -10.72 -28.36
C ARG A 460 18.15 -11.17 -29.52
N GLY A 461 18.13 -12.48 -29.78
CA GLY A 461 18.95 -13.09 -30.85
C GLY A 461 20.43 -13.27 -30.49
N GLN A 462 20.90 -12.68 -29.40
CA GLN A 462 22.30 -12.73 -28.98
C GLN A 462 22.62 -13.92 -28.05
N GLY A 463 21.74 -14.91 -27.94
CA GLY A 463 22.01 -16.14 -27.18
C GLY A 463 21.78 -16.08 -25.65
N LEU A 464 21.31 -14.97 -25.08
CA LEU A 464 21.02 -14.87 -23.64
C LEU A 464 20.00 -15.89 -23.14
N TYR A 465 18.91 -16.07 -23.89
CA TYR A 465 17.83 -16.97 -23.50
C TYR A 465 18.28 -18.44 -23.38
N PRO A 466 18.90 -19.08 -24.40
CA PRO A 466 19.42 -20.44 -24.25
C PRO A 466 20.47 -20.57 -23.15
N TRP A 467 21.30 -19.53 -22.96
CA TRP A 467 22.31 -19.50 -21.92
C TRP A 467 21.70 -19.48 -20.50
N ALA A 468 20.70 -18.63 -20.27
CA ALA A 468 19.98 -18.52 -19.01
C ALA A 468 19.25 -19.83 -18.65
N ILE A 469 18.60 -20.45 -19.64
CA ILE A 469 17.95 -21.76 -19.48
C ILE A 469 18.95 -22.82 -19.02
N ARG A 470 20.13 -22.91 -19.67
CA ARG A 470 21.19 -23.85 -19.28
C ARG A 470 21.69 -23.64 -17.86
N ARG A 471 21.82 -22.38 -17.43
CA ARG A 471 22.20 -22.05 -16.05
C ARG A 471 21.17 -22.51 -15.02
N LEU A 472 19.89 -22.24 -15.26
CA LEU A 472 18.82 -22.71 -14.37
C LEU A 472 18.68 -24.24 -14.39
N ALA A 473 18.88 -24.89 -15.54
CA ALA A 473 18.91 -26.35 -15.63
C ALA A 473 20.05 -26.95 -14.81
N ALA A 474 21.25 -26.36 -14.86
CA ALA A 474 22.39 -26.76 -14.04
C ALA A 474 22.09 -26.61 -12.53
N GLU A 475 21.43 -25.52 -12.12
CA GLU A 475 21.00 -25.29 -10.73
C GLU A 475 19.92 -26.29 -10.27
N ALA A 476 18.99 -26.67 -11.16
CA ALA A 476 18.02 -27.72 -10.85
C ALA A 476 18.72 -29.07 -10.67
N HIS A 477 19.64 -29.43 -11.57
CA HIS A 477 20.41 -30.67 -11.48
C HIS A 477 21.29 -30.74 -10.24
N SER A 478 21.93 -29.63 -9.83
CA SER A 478 22.73 -29.59 -8.59
C SER A 478 21.89 -29.86 -7.34
N LYS A 479 20.58 -29.62 -7.40
CA LYS A 479 19.59 -29.93 -6.36
C LYS A 479 18.95 -31.31 -6.52
N GLY A 480 19.43 -32.13 -7.46
CA GLY A 480 18.86 -33.46 -7.75
C GLY A 480 17.50 -33.42 -8.47
N LEU A 481 17.11 -32.27 -9.04
CA LEU A 481 15.85 -32.10 -9.75
C LEU A 481 16.02 -32.32 -11.24
N ARG A 482 14.97 -32.81 -11.90
CA ARG A 482 14.87 -32.82 -13.37
C ARG A 482 14.36 -31.47 -13.87
N PRO A 483 15.11 -30.74 -14.71
CA PRO A 483 14.69 -29.44 -15.21
C PRO A 483 13.73 -29.53 -16.40
N TRP A 484 12.63 -28.79 -16.32
CA TRP A 484 11.62 -28.67 -17.36
C TRP A 484 11.41 -27.21 -17.74
N ILE A 485 11.09 -26.97 -19.00
CA ILE A 485 10.62 -25.67 -19.51
C ILE A 485 9.47 -25.88 -20.48
N TYR A 486 8.59 -24.90 -20.61
CA TYR A 486 7.48 -24.95 -21.56
C TYR A 486 7.36 -23.68 -22.38
N CYS A 487 6.76 -23.80 -23.56
CA CYS A 487 6.32 -22.68 -24.38
C CYS A 487 5.07 -23.03 -25.19
N TYR A 488 4.38 -22.02 -25.72
CA TYR A 488 3.27 -22.26 -26.65
C TYR A 488 3.76 -22.89 -27.96
N GLU A 489 2.91 -23.72 -28.55
CA GLU A 489 3.23 -24.44 -29.79
C GLU A 489 3.55 -23.48 -30.96
N ASP A 490 2.91 -22.32 -31.02
CA ASP A 490 3.13 -21.30 -32.04
C ASP A 490 4.36 -20.41 -31.76
N ASN A 491 5.01 -20.53 -30.60
CA ASN A 491 6.18 -19.72 -30.25
C ASN A 491 7.49 -20.33 -30.79
N VAL A 492 7.69 -20.18 -32.09
CA VAL A 492 8.87 -20.69 -32.83
C VAL A 492 10.19 -20.16 -32.25
N ALA A 493 10.23 -18.91 -31.79
CA ALA A 493 11.43 -18.30 -31.24
C ALA A 493 11.87 -18.97 -29.92
N SER A 494 10.93 -19.20 -29.01
CA SER A 494 11.20 -19.92 -27.77
C SER A 494 11.62 -21.37 -28.02
N LYS A 495 10.96 -22.08 -28.95
CA LYS A 495 11.33 -23.45 -29.33
C LYS A 495 12.79 -23.56 -29.79
N LYS A 496 13.20 -22.71 -30.74
CA LYS A 496 14.60 -22.66 -31.21
C LYS A 496 15.58 -22.33 -30.08
N GLY A 497 15.18 -21.47 -29.14
CA GLY A 497 15.98 -21.14 -27.96
C GLY A 497 16.15 -22.34 -27.01
N ILE A 498 15.07 -23.06 -26.75
CA ILE A 498 15.07 -24.26 -25.89
C ILE A 498 15.88 -25.39 -26.53
N GLU A 499 15.74 -25.61 -27.84
CA GLU A 499 16.54 -26.59 -28.60
C GLU A 499 18.03 -26.30 -28.51
N LYS A 500 18.43 -25.03 -28.63
CA LYS A 500 19.83 -24.59 -28.44
C LYS A 500 20.33 -24.77 -27.01
N ALA A 501 19.44 -24.78 -26.01
CA ALA A 501 19.81 -25.04 -24.62
C ALA A 501 20.11 -26.53 -24.36
N GLY A 502 19.56 -27.43 -25.20
CA GLY A 502 19.77 -28.88 -25.12
C GLY A 502 18.60 -29.60 -24.44
N ILE A 503 17.95 -30.49 -25.19
CA ILE A 503 16.72 -31.21 -24.78
C ILE A 503 17.01 -32.71 -24.68
N VAL A 504 16.46 -33.36 -23.64
CA VAL A 504 16.46 -34.83 -23.48
C VAL A 504 15.18 -35.44 -24.01
N SER A 505 14.03 -34.84 -23.69
CA SER A 505 12.72 -35.35 -24.08
C SER A 505 11.73 -34.21 -24.32
N THR A 506 10.74 -34.45 -25.19
CA THR A 506 9.69 -33.48 -25.54
C THR A 506 8.33 -34.12 -25.39
N THR A 507 7.42 -33.43 -24.71
CA THR A 507 6.01 -33.84 -24.59
C THR A 507 5.10 -32.71 -25.06
N ILE A 508 4.15 -33.01 -25.95
CA ILE A 508 3.20 -32.04 -26.48
C ILE A 508 1.85 -32.23 -25.78
N LEU A 509 1.32 -31.16 -25.19
CA LEU A 509 -0.03 -31.13 -24.61
C LEU A 509 -0.93 -30.22 -25.45
N SER A 510 -1.89 -30.82 -26.14
CA SER A 510 -2.94 -30.08 -26.85
C SER A 510 -4.22 -29.98 -26.01
N GLY A 511 -4.66 -28.75 -25.74
CA GLY A 511 -5.86 -28.48 -24.97
C GLY A 511 -7.13 -28.72 -25.79
N ARG A 512 -7.65 -29.95 -25.83
CA ARG A 512 -9.08 -30.19 -26.05
C ARG A 512 -9.79 -30.16 -24.70
N VAL A 513 -10.29 -28.99 -24.31
CA VAL A 513 -11.37 -28.95 -23.32
C VAL A 513 -12.61 -29.43 -24.05
N LYS A 514 -13.10 -30.65 -23.75
CA LYS A 514 -14.44 -31.06 -24.20
C LYS A 514 -15.46 -30.07 -23.62
N PRO A 515 -16.45 -29.63 -24.42
CA PRO A 515 -17.41 -28.60 -24.03
C PRO A 515 -18.18 -28.95 -22.76
#